data_AF-A0A2X1L3G9-F1
#
_entry.id   AF-A0A2X1L3G9-F1
#
_cell.length_a   1.000
_cell.length_b   1.000
_cell.length_c   1.000
_cell.angle_alpha   90.00
_cell.angle_beta   90.00
_cell.angle_gamma   90.00
#
_symmetry.space_group_name_H-M   'P 1'
#
loop_
_entity.id
_entity.type
_entity.pdbx_description
1 polymer ?
#
loop_
_entity_poly.entity_id
_entity_poly.type
_entity_poly.pdbx_seq_one_letter_code
_entity_poly.pdbx_strand_id
1 'polypeptide(L)'
;MHGNSEMQKINQTSAMPEKTDVHWSGRFSVAPMLDWTDRHCRYFLRLLSRNTLLYTEMVTTGAIIHGKGDYLAYSEEEHPVALQLGGSDPAALAQCAKLAEARGYDEINLNVGCPSDRVQNGMFGACLMGNAQLVADCVKAMRDVVSIR
;
A
#
# COMPACT_ATOMS: atom_id res chain seq x y z
N MET A 1 29.95 51.36 -0.63
CA MET A 1 28.73 51.06 0.15
C MET A 1 27.61 50.74 -0.83
N HIS A 2 27.44 49.48 -1.22
CA HIS A 2 26.23 49.02 -1.90
C HIS A 2 25.88 47.67 -1.30
N GLY A 3 24.67 47.62 -0.76
CA GLY A 3 24.20 46.68 0.23
C GLY A 3 24.04 45.25 -0.28
N ASN A 4 24.25 44.36 0.68
CA ASN A 4 24.03 42.93 0.62
C ASN A 4 22.53 42.65 0.84
N SER A 5 21.78 42.22 -0.18
CA SER A 5 20.41 41.70 0.02
C SER A 5 19.84 40.94 -1.20
N GLU A 6 20.44 39.80 -1.58
CA GLU A 6 19.73 38.79 -2.39
C GLU A 6 19.98 37.40 -1.82
N MET A 7 19.62 37.22 -0.57
CA MET A 7 19.48 35.90 0.04
C MET A 7 18.10 35.82 0.66
N GLN A 8 17.08 35.60 -0.18
CA GLN A 8 15.76 35.16 0.26
C GLN A 8 14.93 34.66 -0.93
N LYS A 9 14.26 33.53 -0.70
CA LYS A 9 13.17 32.91 -1.47
C LYS A 9 13.55 31.84 -2.50
N ILE A 10 13.98 30.66 -2.03
CA ILE A 10 13.39 29.39 -2.50
C ILE A 10 13.38 28.40 -1.33
N ASN A 11 12.41 28.54 -0.42
CA ASN A 11 11.96 27.46 0.45
C ASN A 11 10.43 27.41 0.28
N GLN A 12 9.98 26.78 -0.81
CA GLN A 12 8.63 26.27 -0.88
C GLN A 12 8.71 24.79 -0.53
N THR A 13 8.66 24.50 0.77
CA THR A 13 8.17 23.22 1.25
C THR A 13 6.71 23.17 0.81
N SER A 14 6.40 22.46 -0.28
CA SER A 14 5.01 22.17 -0.60
C SER A 14 4.48 21.32 0.55
N ALA A 15 3.67 21.93 1.41
CA ALA A 15 2.92 21.19 2.41
C ALA A 15 2.17 20.06 1.68
N MET A 16 2.32 18.83 2.18
CA MET A 16 1.52 17.72 1.67
C MET A 16 0.05 18.11 1.86
N PRO A 17 -0.82 17.92 0.85
CA PRO A 17 -2.22 18.28 0.96
C PRO A 17 -2.81 17.58 2.19
N GLU A 18 -3.55 18.35 3.01
CA GLU A 18 -4.33 17.82 4.13
C GLU A 18 -5.17 16.65 3.60
N LYS A 19 -4.98 15.44 4.17
CA LYS A 19 -5.79 14.27 3.82
C LYS A 19 -7.24 14.65 4.08
N THR A 20 -8.01 14.83 3.00
CA THR A 20 -9.45 14.86 3.10
C THR A 20 -9.86 13.51 3.70
N ASP A 21 -10.74 13.53 4.70
CA ASP A 21 -11.31 12.32 5.27
C ASP A 21 -12.18 11.62 4.20
N VAL A 22 -11.53 10.95 3.24
CA VAL A 22 -12.21 10.17 2.21
C VAL A 22 -12.70 8.91 2.89
N HIS A 23 -13.88 8.99 3.49
CA HIS A 23 -14.50 7.87 4.16
C HIS A 23 -15.15 6.94 3.11
N TRP A 24 -14.46 5.86 2.69
CA TRP A 24 -15.07 4.85 1.80
C TRP A 24 -15.82 3.80 2.60
N SER A 25 -16.99 3.38 2.09
CA SER A 25 -17.87 2.47 2.84
C SER A 25 -17.41 1.00 2.88
N GLY A 26 -16.37 0.63 2.13
CA GLY A 26 -15.92 -0.77 1.99
C GLY A 26 -16.93 -1.72 1.35
N ARG A 27 -18.07 -1.22 0.81
CA ARG A 27 -19.15 -2.05 0.26
C ARG A 27 -18.86 -2.63 -1.12
N PHE A 28 -17.99 -1.99 -1.90
CA PHE A 28 -17.62 -2.41 -3.24
C PHE A 28 -16.14 -2.15 -3.50
N SER A 29 -15.46 -3.15 -4.04
CA SER A 29 -14.03 -3.13 -4.34
C SER A 29 -13.71 -3.87 -5.63
N VAL A 30 -12.61 -3.51 -6.27
CA VAL A 30 -12.03 -4.30 -7.36
C VAL A 30 -10.95 -5.19 -6.77
N ALA A 31 -11.04 -6.49 -7.01
CA ALA A 31 -10.12 -7.47 -6.46
C ALA A 31 -8.66 -7.24 -6.91
N PRO A 32 -7.67 -7.58 -6.07
CA PRO A 32 -6.26 -7.60 -6.46
C PRO A 32 -6.02 -8.70 -7.49
N MET A 33 -5.48 -8.35 -8.65
CA MET A 33 -5.23 -9.28 -9.74
C MET A 33 -3.84 -9.02 -10.35
N LEU A 34 -2.91 -9.94 -10.14
CA LEU A 34 -1.57 -9.89 -10.71
C LEU A 34 -1.62 -9.78 -12.24
N ASP A 35 -0.78 -8.94 -12.82
CA ASP A 35 -0.73 -8.56 -14.25
C ASP A 35 -1.97 -7.83 -14.77
N TRP A 36 -2.93 -7.47 -13.90
CA TRP A 36 -4.16 -6.77 -14.29
C TRP A 36 -4.36 -5.46 -13.53
N THR A 37 -4.40 -5.48 -12.20
CA THR A 37 -4.66 -4.27 -11.39
C THR A 37 -3.40 -3.47 -11.15
N ASP A 38 -2.63 -3.21 -12.21
CA ASP A 38 -1.51 -2.27 -12.18
C ASP A 38 -2.04 -0.82 -12.04
N ARG A 39 -1.14 0.16 -11.87
CA ARG A 39 -1.54 1.57 -11.71
C ARG A 39 -2.34 2.12 -12.91
N HIS A 40 -2.08 1.64 -14.11
CA HIS A 40 -2.72 2.14 -15.34
C HIS A 40 -4.16 1.63 -15.44
N CYS A 41 -4.37 0.35 -15.13
CA CYS A 41 -5.69 -0.25 -15.00
C CYS A 41 -6.49 0.41 -13.87
N ARG A 42 -5.88 0.61 -12.69
CA ARG A 42 -6.55 1.27 -11.56
C ARG A 42 -6.94 2.71 -11.88
N TYR A 43 -6.08 3.47 -12.56
CA TYR A 43 -6.42 4.80 -13.06
C TYR A 43 -7.64 4.75 -14.01
N PHE A 44 -7.64 3.83 -14.97
CA PHE A 44 -8.80 3.64 -15.86
C PHE A 44 -10.08 3.29 -15.09
N LEU A 45 -10.02 2.38 -14.12
CA LEU A 45 -11.15 1.99 -13.28
C LEU A 45 -11.68 3.17 -12.45
N ARG A 46 -10.81 4.07 -12.00
CA ARG A 46 -11.22 5.30 -11.31
C ARG A 46 -12.04 6.23 -12.21
N LEU A 47 -11.80 6.26 -13.52
CA LEU A 47 -12.63 7.02 -14.45
C LEU A 47 -14.06 6.49 -14.52
N LEU A 48 -14.28 5.21 -14.20
CA LEU A 48 -15.59 4.57 -14.18
C LEU A 48 -16.32 4.74 -12.84
N SER A 49 -15.60 4.83 -11.73
CA SER A 49 -16.18 5.00 -10.40
C SER A 49 -15.28 5.82 -9.48
N ARG A 50 -15.86 6.81 -8.80
CA ARG A 50 -15.18 7.66 -7.81
C ARG A 50 -15.07 7.03 -6.42
N ASN A 51 -15.87 6.01 -6.13
CA ASN A 51 -16.09 5.53 -4.75
C ASN A 51 -15.57 4.10 -4.51
N THR A 52 -15.22 3.38 -5.58
CA THR A 52 -14.74 2.00 -5.48
C THR A 52 -13.37 1.96 -4.82
N LEU A 53 -13.19 1.04 -3.85
CA LEU A 53 -11.88 0.71 -3.32
C LEU A 53 -11.10 -0.09 -4.35
N LEU A 54 -9.91 0.39 -4.72
CA LEU A 54 -9.04 -0.28 -5.67
C LEU A 54 -7.93 -1.01 -4.89
N TYR A 55 -7.75 -2.30 -5.14
CA TYR A 55 -6.58 -3.01 -4.62
C TYR A 55 -5.45 -2.99 -5.65
N THR A 56 -4.22 -2.86 -5.17
CA THR A 56 -3.03 -3.11 -5.98
C THR A 56 -2.93 -4.58 -6.39
N GLU A 57 -2.01 -4.89 -7.30
CA GLU A 57 -1.45 -6.22 -7.36
C GLU A 57 -0.83 -6.62 -6.00
N MET A 58 -0.68 -7.92 -5.75
CA MET A 58 0.02 -8.40 -4.56
C MET A 58 1.52 -8.08 -4.68
N VAL A 59 2.05 -7.35 -3.70
CA VAL A 59 3.47 -7.00 -3.61
C VAL A 59 4.09 -7.73 -2.42
N THR A 60 5.23 -8.40 -2.62
CA THR A 60 5.90 -9.11 -1.52
C THR A 60 6.66 -8.15 -0.61
N THR A 61 6.77 -8.46 0.69
CA THR A 61 7.59 -7.67 1.62
C THR A 61 9.04 -7.56 1.16
N GLY A 62 9.60 -8.65 0.63
CA GLY A 62 10.95 -8.67 0.07
C GLY A 62 11.15 -7.72 -1.11
N ALA A 63 10.14 -7.55 -1.97
CA ALA A 63 10.21 -6.60 -3.08
C ALA A 63 10.28 -5.15 -2.56
N ILE A 64 9.47 -4.81 -1.55
CA ILE A 64 9.46 -3.46 -0.97
C ILE A 64 10.76 -3.16 -0.22
N ILE A 65 11.28 -4.12 0.56
CA ILE A 65 12.44 -3.88 1.44
C ILE A 65 13.77 -3.96 0.68
N HIS A 66 13.89 -4.87 -0.29
CA HIS A 66 15.17 -5.19 -0.93
C HIS A 66 15.17 -4.97 -2.45
N GLY A 67 14.01 -4.76 -3.05
CA GLY A 67 13.89 -4.57 -4.49
C GLY A 67 14.45 -3.22 -4.94
N LYS A 68 14.76 -3.14 -6.24
CA LYS A 68 15.36 -1.93 -6.85
C LYS A 68 14.33 -0.98 -7.48
N GLY A 69 13.08 -1.43 -7.61
CA GLY A 69 11.98 -0.67 -8.19
C GLY A 69 11.12 0.03 -7.14
N ASP A 70 10.28 0.96 -7.59
CA ASP A 70 9.22 1.54 -6.77
C ASP A 70 7.98 0.64 -6.81
N TYR A 71 7.89 -0.29 -5.86
CA TYR A 71 6.76 -1.21 -5.72
C TYR A 71 5.55 -0.62 -4.98
N LEU A 72 5.66 0.63 -4.52
CA LEU A 72 4.59 1.37 -3.84
C LEU A 72 4.04 2.50 -4.72
N ALA A 73 4.39 2.50 -6.01
CA ALA A 73 3.96 3.52 -6.95
C ALA A 73 2.45 3.45 -7.24
N TYR A 74 1.79 4.59 -7.03
CA TYR A 74 0.42 4.87 -7.47
C TYR A 74 0.30 6.36 -7.86
N SER A 75 -0.80 6.71 -8.52
CA SER A 75 -1.23 8.07 -8.88
C SER A 75 -2.33 8.56 -7.94
N GLU A 76 -2.28 9.82 -7.53
CA GLU A 76 -3.18 10.40 -6.52
C GLU A 76 -4.68 10.24 -6.86
N GLU A 77 -5.02 10.13 -8.14
CA GLU A 77 -6.39 9.87 -8.58
C GLU A 77 -6.92 8.50 -8.12
N GLU A 78 -6.05 7.53 -7.82
CA GLU A 78 -6.44 6.17 -7.45
C GLU A 78 -7.15 6.07 -6.09
N HIS A 79 -7.08 7.11 -5.24
CA HIS A 79 -7.74 7.10 -3.94
C HIS A 79 -9.28 6.91 -4.04
N PRO A 80 -9.90 6.07 -3.19
CA PRO A 80 -9.26 5.20 -2.20
C PRO A 80 -8.56 3.97 -2.79
N VAL A 81 -7.32 3.70 -2.36
CA VAL A 81 -6.47 2.60 -2.83
C VAL A 81 -5.85 1.81 -1.66
N ALA A 82 -5.92 0.49 -1.77
CA ALA A 82 -5.39 -0.47 -0.80
C ALA A 82 -4.16 -1.19 -1.36
N LEU A 83 -3.10 -1.28 -0.57
CA LEU A 83 -1.93 -2.13 -0.88
C LEU A 83 -2.20 -3.56 -0.41
N GLN A 84 -2.06 -4.55 -1.29
CA GLN A 84 -2.04 -5.95 -0.89
C GLN A 84 -0.60 -6.45 -0.72
N LEU A 85 -0.24 -6.85 0.50
CA LEU A 85 1.04 -7.43 0.87
C LEU A 85 1.03 -8.97 0.80
N GLY A 86 2.14 -9.54 0.32
CA GLY A 86 2.48 -10.95 0.46
C GLY A 86 3.69 -11.14 1.37
N GLY A 87 3.51 -11.85 2.49
CA GLY A 87 4.58 -12.19 3.42
C GLY A 87 4.05 -12.88 4.68
N SER A 88 4.97 -13.35 5.53
CA SER A 88 4.64 -14.03 6.80
C SER A 88 5.56 -13.71 7.97
N ASP A 89 6.54 -12.84 7.78
CA ASP A 89 7.34 -12.28 8.87
C ASP A 89 6.62 -11.04 9.42
N PRO A 90 6.14 -11.05 10.67
CA PRO A 90 5.47 -9.91 11.28
C PRO A 90 6.31 -8.62 11.27
N ALA A 91 7.63 -8.72 11.43
CA ALA A 91 8.50 -7.54 11.46
C ALA A 91 8.63 -6.90 10.07
N ALA A 92 8.85 -7.72 9.04
CA ALA A 92 8.88 -7.26 7.65
C ALA A 92 7.54 -6.66 7.21
N LEU A 93 6.42 -7.28 7.60
CA LEU A 93 5.07 -6.76 7.31
C LEU A 93 4.83 -5.41 8.00
N ALA A 94 5.20 -5.27 9.27
CA ALA A 94 5.11 -3.99 9.98
C ALA A 94 5.97 -2.89 9.32
N GLN A 95 7.17 -3.23 8.86
CA GLN A 95 8.01 -2.29 8.11
C GLN A 95 7.33 -1.85 6.80
N CYS A 96 6.80 -2.79 6.02
CA CYS A 96 6.12 -2.47 4.77
C CYS A 96 4.84 -1.66 5.00
N ALA A 97 4.10 -1.94 6.07
CA ALA A 97 2.92 -1.18 6.48
C ALA A 97 3.25 0.30 6.75
N LYS A 98 4.31 0.59 7.51
CA LYS A 98 4.78 1.96 7.73
C LYS A 98 5.16 2.68 6.44
N LEU A 99 5.85 1.98 5.52
CA LEU A 99 6.23 2.55 4.23
C LEU A 99 5.00 2.83 3.36
N ALA A 100 4.00 1.96 3.38
CA ALA A 100 2.75 2.15 2.66
C ALA A 100 1.94 3.35 3.20
N GLU A 101 1.79 3.47 4.53
CA GLU A 101 1.12 4.61 5.13
C GLU A 101 1.86 5.93 4.82
N ALA A 102 3.19 5.94 4.96
CA ALA A 102 4.01 7.09 4.64
C ALA A 102 3.94 7.47 3.15
N ARG A 103 3.75 6.49 2.25
CA ARG A 103 3.55 6.72 0.82
C ARG A 103 2.17 7.31 0.50
N GLY A 104 1.18 7.04 1.36
CA GLY A 104 -0.14 7.65 1.31
C GLY A 104 -1.32 6.68 1.14
N TYR A 105 -1.09 5.36 1.11
CA TYR A 105 -2.18 4.36 0.99
C TYR A 105 -3.29 4.54 2.05
N ASP A 106 -4.50 4.08 1.72
CA ASP A 106 -5.67 4.17 2.60
C ASP A 106 -5.92 2.89 3.40
N GLU A 107 -5.49 1.74 2.88
CA GLU A 107 -5.67 0.43 3.51
C GLU A 107 -4.48 -0.48 3.21
N ILE A 108 -4.13 -1.33 4.17
CA ILE A 108 -3.16 -2.40 4.01
C ILE A 108 -3.85 -3.75 4.18
N ASN A 109 -3.69 -4.61 3.18
CA ASN A 109 -4.30 -5.93 3.13
C ASN A 109 -3.25 -7.03 3.11
N LEU A 110 -3.45 -8.09 3.88
CA LEU A 110 -2.58 -9.28 3.85
C LEU A 110 -3.18 -10.36 2.95
N ASN A 111 -2.44 -10.79 1.94
CA ASN A 111 -2.85 -11.93 1.11
C ASN A 111 -2.70 -13.25 1.90
N VAL A 112 -3.86 -13.83 2.25
CA VAL A 112 -3.96 -15.16 2.88
C VAL A 112 -4.76 -16.14 2.00
N GLY A 113 -4.94 -15.85 0.72
CA GLY A 113 -5.90 -16.57 -0.14
C GLY A 113 -5.31 -17.18 -1.42
N CYS A 114 -4.13 -16.76 -1.90
CA CYS A 114 -3.60 -17.27 -3.16
C CYS A 114 -3.12 -18.73 -3.03
N PRO A 115 -3.63 -19.68 -3.84
CA PRO A 115 -3.24 -21.10 -3.76
C PRO A 115 -2.04 -21.47 -4.63
N SER A 116 -1.43 -20.53 -5.36
CA SER A 116 -0.42 -20.83 -6.38
C SER A 116 0.92 -21.34 -5.81
N ASP A 117 1.64 -22.14 -6.61
CA ASP A 117 2.93 -22.75 -6.21
C ASP A 117 4.02 -21.71 -5.90
N ARG A 118 3.99 -20.55 -6.59
CA ARG A 118 4.93 -19.43 -6.37
C ARG A 118 4.81 -18.85 -4.95
N VAL A 119 3.65 -19.04 -4.32
CA VAL A 119 3.27 -18.47 -3.04
C VAL A 119 3.57 -19.42 -1.88
N GLN A 120 3.58 -20.74 -2.12
CA GLN A 120 3.93 -21.75 -1.12
C GLN A 120 5.40 -21.68 -0.70
N ASN A 121 6.32 -21.52 -1.66
CA ASN A 121 7.76 -21.45 -1.38
C ASN A 121 8.17 -20.18 -0.61
N GLY A 122 7.34 -19.13 -0.68
CA GLY A 122 7.55 -17.88 0.05
C GLY A 122 6.81 -17.80 1.39
N MET A 123 6.05 -18.84 1.77
CA MET A 123 5.23 -18.86 2.98
C MET A 123 4.24 -17.69 3.05
N PHE A 124 3.49 -17.38 1.99
CA PHE A 124 2.37 -16.43 2.04
C PHE A 124 1.12 -17.01 1.35
N GLY A 125 0.01 -16.27 1.25
CA GLY A 125 -1.21 -16.75 0.60
C GLY A 125 -1.93 -17.89 1.35
N ALA A 126 -2.58 -18.79 0.61
CA ALA A 126 -3.49 -19.79 1.17
C ALA A 126 -2.85 -20.74 2.19
N CYS A 127 -1.52 -20.96 2.11
CA CYS A 127 -0.81 -21.79 3.09
C CYS A 127 -0.88 -21.21 4.51
N LEU A 128 -1.01 -19.88 4.65
CA LEU A 128 -1.18 -19.22 5.94
C LEU A 128 -2.51 -19.54 6.61
N MET A 129 -3.53 -19.95 5.86
CA MET A 129 -4.82 -20.36 6.45
C MET A 129 -4.67 -21.59 7.35
N GLY A 130 -3.61 -22.38 7.17
CA GLY A 130 -3.25 -23.50 8.07
C GLY A 130 -2.62 -23.07 9.40
N ASN A 131 -2.25 -21.79 9.55
CA ASN A 131 -1.61 -21.26 10.75
C ASN A 131 -2.25 -19.93 11.20
N ALA A 132 -3.42 -20.05 11.82
CA ALA A 132 -4.20 -18.90 12.29
C ALA A 132 -3.44 -17.99 13.26
N GLN A 133 -2.58 -18.56 14.13
CA GLN A 133 -1.79 -17.77 15.07
C GLN A 133 -0.80 -16.85 14.36
N LEU A 134 -0.08 -17.39 13.36
CA LEU A 134 0.86 -16.60 12.57
C LEU A 134 0.16 -15.46 11.83
N VAL A 135 -1.03 -15.70 11.26
CA VAL A 135 -1.84 -14.66 10.62
C VAL A 135 -2.23 -13.58 11.63
N ALA A 136 -2.65 -13.96 12.83
CA ALA A 136 -2.99 -13.01 13.90
C ALA A 136 -1.78 -12.16 14.30
N ASP A 137 -0.60 -12.76 14.45
CA ASP A 137 0.63 -12.07 14.79
C ASP A 137 1.05 -11.08 13.68
N CYS A 138 0.94 -11.50 12.42
CA CYS A 138 1.20 -10.66 11.25
C CYS A 138 0.26 -9.44 11.18
N VAL A 139 -1.05 -9.67 11.31
CA VAL A 139 -2.06 -8.60 11.28
C VAL A 139 -1.87 -7.65 12.46
N LYS A 140 -1.60 -8.18 13.66
CA LYS A 140 -1.30 -7.38 14.84
C LYS A 140 -0.08 -6.48 14.62
N ALA A 141 1.02 -7.04 14.13
CA ALA A 141 2.26 -6.29 13.92
C ALA A 141 2.09 -5.13 12.93
N MET A 142 1.30 -5.31 11.86
CA MET A 142 0.96 -4.21 10.93
C MET A 142 0.07 -3.17 11.60
N ARG A 143 -0.99 -3.60 12.30
CA ARG A 143 -1.95 -2.70 12.95
C ARG A 143 -1.34 -1.86 14.06
N ASP A 144 -0.34 -2.39 14.78
CA ASP A 144 0.31 -1.68 15.88
C ASP A 144 1.17 -0.49 15.38
N VAL A 145 1.43 -0.38 14.08
CA VAL A 145 2.38 0.60 13.52
C VAL A 145 1.80 1.58 12.50
N VAL A 146 0.51 1.47 12.18
CA VAL A 146 -0.18 2.38 11.25
C VAL A 146 -1.49 2.87 11.84
N SER A 147 -1.98 4.00 11.33
CA SER A 147 -3.29 4.59 11.65
C SER A 147 -4.37 4.34 10.59
N ILE A 148 -3.97 3.86 9.41
CA ILE A 148 -4.87 3.46 8.31
C ILE A 148 -5.44 2.04 8.51
N ARG A 149 -6.39 1.64 7.65
CA ARG A 149 -7.15 0.39 7.77
C ARG A 149 -6.32 -0.85 7.46
#